data_AF-A0A9E3NQS1-F1
#
_entry.id   AF-A0A9E3NQS1-F1
#
_cell.length_a   1.000
_cell.length_b   1.000
_cell.length_c   1.000
_cell.angle_alpha   90.00
_cell.angle_beta   90.00
_cell.angle_gamma   90.00
#
_symmetry.space_group_name_H-M   'P 1'
#
loop_
_entity.id
_entity.type
_entity.pdbx_description
1 polymer ?
#
loop_
_entity_poly.entity_id
_entity_poly.type
_entity_poly.pdbx_seq_one_letter_code
_entity_poly.pdbx_strand_id
1 'polypeptide(L)'
;MTLLDFSKLPDVSELHAELESDEERTFAAHMKAREDAFEHIFGETHPPGQILSPDDAQLSVNWPGGGVYAFPPRGERNGWHYVTHGLAQPMDEEEAINAVDDDERFSGLGVELVIATPESVDWAPSLLIELVRYLLFDPEARLIVPGDRIPTSAIAQLAPGTSLTHIIATKSPEYGCELKLPAGRCLLVHLVGATASEIARAKAMGGREGTDVLVSTLRKLGPGLVTDASRSCTTTDARFDAAWRECGGS
;
A
#
# COMPACT_ATOMS: atom_id res chain seq x y z
N MET A 1 16.38 -7.25 0.03
CA MET A 1 15.33 -6.44 -0.63
C MET A 1 15.97 -5.73 -1.78
N THR A 2 15.34 -5.73 -2.95
CA THR A 2 15.84 -5.02 -4.13
C THR A 2 15.31 -3.60 -4.09
N LEU A 3 16.20 -2.60 -4.01
CA LEU A 3 15.88 -1.20 -4.24
C LEU A 3 15.65 -1.01 -5.74
N LEU A 4 14.50 -0.45 -6.12
CA LEU A 4 14.22 -0.12 -7.51
C LEU A 4 14.44 1.38 -7.72
N ASP A 5 15.29 1.74 -8.68
CA ASP A 5 15.75 3.11 -8.89
C ASP A 5 14.96 3.82 -10.00
N PHE A 6 14.15 4.79 -9.58
CA PHE A 6 13.38 5.73 -10.39
C PHE A 6 13.72 7.18 -10.01
N SER A 7 14.94 7.44 -9.55
CA SER A 7 15.38 8.75 -9.05
C SER A 7 15.46 9.85 -10.10
N LYS A 8 15.36 9.51 -11.38
CA LYS A 8 15.38 10.47 -12.47
C LYS A 8 13.99 11.07 -12.67
N LEU A 9 13.90 12.40 -12.64
CA LEU A 9 12.72 13.12 -13.08
C LEU A 9 12.48 12.86 -14.58
N PRO A 10 11.32 12.29 -14.96
CA PRO A 10 10.95 12.12 -16.35
C PRO A 10 10.63 13.47 -17.00
N ASP A 11 10.92 13.60 -18.29
CA ASP A 11 10.45 14.74 -19.07
C ASP A 11 8.97 14.53 -19.42
N VAL A 12 8.12 15.43 -18.93
CA VAL A 12 6.67 15.40 -19.12
C VAL A 12 6.19 16.47 -20.09
N SER A 13 7.09 17.19 -20.76
CA SER A 13 6.74 18.35 -21.61
C SER A 13 5.82 17.99 -22.77
N GLU A 14 5.97 16.79 -23.34
CA GLU A 14 5.06 16.31 -24.41
C GLU A 14 3.74 15.76 -23.87
N LEU A 15 3.75 15.17 -22.67
CA LEU A 15 2.56 14.60 -22.01
C LEU A 15 1.63 15.69 -21.47
N HIS A 16 2.22 16.79 -21.01
CA HIS A 16 1.57 17.90 -20.33
C HIS A 16 1.95 19.25 -20.97
N ALA A 17 1.77 19.35 -22.28
CA ALA A 17 2.07 20.58 -23.05
C ALA A 17 1.19 21.77 -22.64
N GLU A 18 0.08 21.51 -21.94
CA GLU A 18 -0.83 22.51 -21.38
C GLU A 18 -0.31 23.20 -20.11
N LEU A 19 0.64 22.60 -19.40
CA LEU A 19 1.17 23.18 -18.17
C LEU A 19 2.11 24.32 -18.51
N GLU A 20 1.84 25.52 -17.99
CA GLU A 20 2.60 26.72 -18.30
C GLU A 20 3.76 26.93 -17.33
N SER A 21 3.60 26.56 -16.05
CA SER A 21 4.60 26.77 -15.01
C SER A 21 5.61 25.62 -14.87
N ASP A 22 6.85 25.95 -14.49
CA ASP A 22 7.89 24.96 -14.18
C ASP A 22 7.56 24.16 -12.92
N GLU A 23 6.85 24.77 -11.96
CA GLU A 23 6.38 24.12 -10.74
C GLU A 23 5.37 23.01 -11.05
N GLU A 24 4.34 23.29 -11.86
CA GLU A 24 3.36 22.29 -12.28
C GLU A 24 4.01 21.16 -13.10
N ARG A 25 4.95 21.49 -14.00
CA ARG A 25 5.71 20.48 -14.76
C ARG A 25 6.55 19.60 -13.84
N THR A 26 7.22 20.18 -12.84
CA THR A 26 8.02 19.43 -11.87
C THR A 26 7.13 18.52 -11.03
N PHE A 27 5.99 19.02 -10.56
CA PHE A 27 5.00 18.24 -9.83
C PHE A 27 4.50 17.04 -10.66
N ALA A 28 4.12 17.27 -11.92
CA ALA A 28 3.71 16.23 -12.85
C ALA A 28 4.82 15.20 -13.13
N ALA A 29 6.08 15.64 -13.22
CA ALA A 29 7.22 14.73 -13.38
C ALA A 29 7.42 13.82 -12.15
N HIS A 30 7.25 14.32 -10.93
CA HIS A 30 7.26 13.48 -9.73
C HIS A 30 6.11 12.45 -9.71
N MET A 31 4.91 12.85 -10.14
CA MET A 31 3.79 11.91 -10.32
C MET A 31 4.15 10.83 -11.34
N LYS A 32 4.63 11.23 -12.50
CA LYS A 32 4.99 10.32 -13.59
C LYS A 32 6.07 9.31 -13.18
N ALA A 33 7.08 9.75 -12.42
CA ALA A 33 8.12 8.85 -11.91
C ALA A 33 7.56 7.72 -11.03
N ARG A 34 6.54 8.01 -10.20
CA ARG A 34 5.85 6.98 -9.40
C ARG A 34 4.97 6.08 -10.25
N GLU A 35 4.27 6.65 -11.23
CA GLU A 35 3.47 5.87 -12.17
C GLU A 35 4.34 4.88 -12.95
N ASP A 36 5.51 5.32 -13.44
CA ASP A 36 6.49 4.44 -14.09
C ASP A 36 6.98 3.32 -13.15
N ALA A 37 7.20 3.65 -11.87
CA ALA A 37 7.57 2.66 -10.86
C ALA A 37 6.45 1.63 -10.64
N PHE A 38 5.20 2.08 -10.57
CA PHE A 38 4.06 1.19 -10.41
C PHE A 38 3.82 0.33 -11.66
N GLU A 39 3.93 0.89 -12.86
CA GLU A 39 3.79 0.15 -14.10
C GLU A 39 4.89 -0.93 -14.24
N HIS A 40 6.12 -0.61 -13.85
CA HIS A 40 7.21 -1.57 -13.80
C HIS A 40 6.88 -2.76 -12.88
N ILE A 41 6.34 -2.49 -11.69
CA ILE A 41 6.09 -3.49 -10.65
C ILE A 41 4.80 -4.28 -10.91
N PHE A 42 3.70 -3.58 -11.16
CA PHE A 42 2.36 -4.15 -11.20
C PHE A 42 1.88 -4.39 -12.63
N GLY A 43 2.37 -3.63 -13.62
CA GLY A 43 1.92 -3.64 -15.01
C GLY A 43 0.95 -2.51 -15.32
N GLU A 44 0.24 -2.64 -16.43
CA GLU A 44 -0.78 -1.67 -16.84
C GLU A 44 -1.93 -1.63 -15.84
N THR A 45 -2.44 -0.44 -15.56
CA THR A 45 -3.61 -0.25 -14.70
C THR A 45 -4.90 -0.69 -15.39
N HIS A 46 -5.96 -0.89 -14.61
CA HIS A 46 -7.28 -1.18 -15.14
C HIS A 46 -8.36 -0.29 -14.49
N PRO A 47 -9.04 0.56 -15.28
CA PRO A 47 -8.75 0.87 -16.69
C PRO A 47 -7.38 1.54 -16.92
N PRO A 48 -6.78 1.44 -18.12
CA PRO A 48 -5.47 2.01 -18.40
C PRO A 48 -5.39 3.51 -18.10
N GLY A 49 -4.36 3.91 -17.36
CA GLY A 49 -4.11 5.29 -16.93
C GLY A 49 -5.12 5.86 -15.93
N GLN A 50 -6.14 5.09 -15.50
CA GLN A 50 -7.18 5.62 -14.63
C GLN A 50 -6.81 5.51 -13.15
N ILE A 51 -6.78 6.66 -12.48
CA ILE A 51 -6.71 6.75 -11.02
C ILE A 51 -8.12 6.85 -10.42
N LEU A 52 -8.36 6.11 -9.34
CA LEU A 52 -9.59 6.20 -8.55
C LEU A 52 -9.40 7.27 -7.48
N SER A 53 -9.76 8.50 -7.81
CA SER A 53 -9.70 9.63 -6.88
C SER A 53 -10.97 9.73 -6.01
N PRO A 54 -10.84 10.16 -4.75
CA PRO A 54 -11.99 10.37 -3.87
C PRO A 54 -12.82 11.58 -4.32
N ASP A 55 -14.15 11.45 -4.26
CA ASP A 55 -15.08 12.57 -4.42
C ASP A 55 -15.21 13.35 -3.09
N ASP A 56 -14.13 13.98 -2.67
CA ASP A 56 -14.03 14.75 -1.42
C ASP A 56 -13.08 15.93 -1.60
N ALA A 57 -13.63 17.14 -1.64
CA ALA A 57 -12.87 18.36 -1.87
C ALA A 57 -11.80 18.62 -0.81
N GLN A 58 -12.04 18.29 0.46
CA GLN A 58 -11.05 18.49 1.51
C GLN A 58 -9.88 17.52 1.31
N LEU A 59 -10.18 16.26 0.99
CA LEU A 59 -9.15 15.27 0.71
C LEU A 59 -8.36 15.61 -0.57
N SER A 60 -9.01 16.06 -1.65
CA SER A 60 -8.32 16.46 -2.89
C SER A 60 -7.33 17.61 -2.70
N VAL A 61 -7.62 18.55 -1.80
CA VAL A 61 -6.71 19.66 -1.47
C VAL A 61 -5.48 19.17 -0.71
N ASN A 62 -5.65 18.21 0.21
CA ASN A 62 -4.56 17.71 1.05
C ASN A 62 -3.83 16.51 0.46
N TRP A 63 -4.33 15.97 -0.65
CA TRP A 63 -3.75 14.86 -1.40
C TRP A 63 -3.81 15.16 -2.91
N PRO A 64 -3.08 16.19 -3.39
CA PRO A 64 -3.12 16.64 -4.77
C PRO A 64 -2.60 15.55 -5.72
N GLY A 65 -3.34 15.26 -6.79
CA GLY A 65 -3.04 14.12 -7.67
C GLY A 65 -3.19 12.75 -6.99
N GLY A 66 -3.83 12.75 -5.82
CA GLY A 66 -4.01 11.60 -4.97
C GLY A 66 -5.14 10.67 -5.41
N GLY A 67 -4.92 9.38 -5.22
CA GLY A 67 -5.95 8.38 -5.46
C GLY A 67 -5.40 6.96 -5.40
N VAL A 68 -6.16 6.03 -5.95
CA VAL A 68 -5.81 4.60 -5.95
C VAL A 68 -5.75 4.08 -7.38
N TYR A 69 -4.63 3.47 -7.75
CA TYR A 69 -4.52 2.70 -8.98
C TYR A 69 -4.92 1.24 -8.73
N ALA A 70 -5.62 0.65 -9.71
CA ALA A 70 -5.97 -0.76 -9.72
C ALA A 70 -5.17 -1.49 -10.81
N PHE A 71 -4.59 -2.63 -10.45
CA PHE A 71 -3.77 -3.46 -11.33
C PHE A 71 -4.31 -4.88 -11.37
N PRO A 72 -4.60 -5.44 -12.56
CA PRO A 72 -5.04 -6.81 -12.68
C PRO A 72 -3.93 -7.81 -12.31
N PRO A 73 -4.28 -9.10 -12.12
CA PRO A 73 -3.30 -10.18 -11.99
C PRO A 73 -2.29 -10.18 -13.15
N ARG A 74 -1.01 -10.45 -12.84
CA ARG A 74 0.08 -10.47 -13.83
C ARG A 74 1.13 -11.51 -13.46
N GLY A 75 1.46 -12.39 -14.40
CA GLY A 75 2.49 -13.42 -14.19
C GLY A 75 2.11 -14.35 -13.04
N GLU A 76 2.98 -14.45 -12.03
CA GLU A 76 2.74 -15.26 -10.83
C GLU A 76 1.87 -14.56 -9.77
N ARG A 77 1.61 -13.23 -9.90
CA ARG A 77 0.66 -12.52 -9.03
C ARG A 77 -0.77 -12.80 -9.49
N ASN A 78 -1.47 -13.63 -8.74
CA ASN A 78 -2.81 -14.10 -9.10
C ASN A 78 -3.97 -13.19 -8.62
N GLY A 79 -3.68 -12.14 -7.86
CA GLY A 79 -4.68 -11.22 -7.30
C GLY A 79 -4.66 -9.83 -7.93
N TRP A 80 -5.79 -9.15 -7.85
CA TRP A 80 -5.91 -7.72 -8.13
C TRP A 80 -5.16 -6.93 -7.06
N HIS A 81 -4.42 -5.90 -7.46
CA HIS A 81 -3.67 -5.05 -6.55
C HIS A 81 -4.15 -3.62 -6.65
N TYR A 82 -4.33 -2.99 -5.49
CA TYR A 82 -4.71 -1.61 -5.37
C TYR A 82 -3.61 -0.88 -4.63
N VAL A 83 -3.15 0.26 -5.18
CA VAL A 83 -1.98 0.99 -4.70
C VAL A 83 -2.36 2.45 -4.55
N THR A 84 -2.12 3.04 -3.38
CA THR A 84 -2.25 4.49 -3.23
C THR A 84 -1.21 5.20 -4.08
N HIS A 85 -1.56 6.37 -4.56
CA HIS A 85 -0.66 7.26 -5.27
C HIS A 85 -0.74 8.64 -4.63
N GLY A 86 0.40 9.18 -4.20
CA GLY A 86 0.56 10.55 -3.73
C GLY A 86 0.86 10.67 -2.23
N LEU A 87 0.88 9.58 -1.45
CA LEU A 87 1.37 9.64 -0.07
C LEU A 87 2.88 9.89 -0.03
N ALA A 88 3.59 9.45 -1.07
CA ALA A 88 5.01 9.73 -1.27
C ALA A 88 5.25 10.93 -2.22
N GLN A 89 4.28 11.82 -2.42
CA GLN A 89 4.49 13.06 -3.17
C GLN A 89 5.29 14.05 -2.31
N PRO A 90 6.31 14.75 -2.87
CA PRO A 90 6.95 15.86 -2.16
C PRO A 90 5.92 16.92 -1.73
N MET A 91 5.99 17.32 -0.46
CA MET A 91 5.03 18.20 0.20
C MET A 91 5.29 19.69 -0.08
N ASP A 92 6.54 20.06 -0.35
CA ASP A 92 6.94 21.42 -0.69
C ASP A 92 8.10 21.45 -1.72
N GLU A 93 8.40 22.65 -2.23
CA GLU A 93 9.49 22.86 -3.19
C GLU A 93 10.86 22.51 -2.61
N GLU A 94 11.07 22.72 -1.30
CA GLU A 94 12.31 22.34 -0.64
C GLU A 94 12.49 20.82 -0.64
N GLU A 95 11.39 20.07 -0.50
CA GLU A 95 11.35 18.63 -0.65
C GLU A 95 11.58 18.16 -2.07
N ALA A 96 10.94 18.79 -3.04
CA ALA A 96 11.13 18.48 -4.45
C ALA A 96 12.57 18.78 -4.92
N ILE A 97 13.19 19.87 -4.44
CA ILE A 97 14.49 20.36 -4.92
C ILE A 97 15.67 19.75 -4.13
N ASN A 98 15.57 19.62 -2.80
CA ASN A 98 16.72 19.17 -1.97
C ASN A 98 16.89 17.65 -1.90
N ALA A 99 16.10 16.87 -2.64
CA ALA A 99 16.21 15.41 -2.67
C ALA A 99 17.37 14.86 -3.52
N VAL A 100 18.09 15.73 -4.23
CA VAL A 100 19.07 15.30 -5.25
C VAL A 100 20.36 14.70 -4.66
N ASP A 101 20.66 14.90 -3.36
CA ASP A 101 21.94 14.46 -2.75
C ASP A 101 21.82 13.73 -1.37
N ASP A 102 20.61 13.41 -0.89
CA ASP A 102 20.42 12.64 0.36
C ASP A 102 19.70 11.32 0.11
N ASP A 103 20.49 10.26 -0.13
CA ASP A 103 20.02 8.89 -0.37
C ASP A 103 19.19 8.29 0.78
N GLU A 104 19.18 8.90 1.97
CA GLU A 104 18.42 8.43 3.13
C GLU A 104 17.07 9.17 3.31
N ARG A 105 16.81 10.25 2.56
CA ARG A 105 15.57 11.02 2.69
C ARG A 105 14.36 10.24 2.19
N PHE A 106 13.23 10.34 2.89
CA PHE A 106 11.93 9.85 2.43
C PHE A 106 11.19 10.91 1.62
N SER A 107 10.49 10.49 0.57
CA SER A 107 9.62 11.34 -0.25
C SER A 107 8.24 11.43 0.38
N GLY A 108 7.77 12.62 0.74
CA GLY A 108 6.48 12.83 1.41
C GLY A 108 6.39 12.06 2.72
N LEU A 109 5.33 11.25 2.90
CA LEU A 109 5.21 10.33 4.04
C LEU A 109 6.15 9.11 3.95
N GLY A 110 6.85 8.93 2.83
CA GLY A 110 7.81 7.84 2.62
C GLY A 110 7.17 6.47 2.37
N VAL A 111 5.85 6.40 2.16
CA VAL A 111 5.12 5.16 1.95
C VAL A 111 4.07 5.28 0.85
N GLU A 112 3.72 4.15 0.26
CA GLU A 112 2.45 3.95 -0.44
C GLU A 112 1.83 2.64 0.06
N LEU A 113 0.52 2.62 0.23
CA LEU A 113 -0.23 1.49 0.74
C LEU A 113 -0.68 0.59 -0.42
N VAL A 114 -0.51 -0.72 -0.26
CA VAL A 114 -0.92 -1.72 -1.25
C VAL A 114 -1.84 -2.73 -0.60
N ILE A 115 -2.96 -3.08 -1.24
CA ILE A 115 -3.78 -4.22 -0.85
C ILE A 115 -4.04 -5.11 -2.05
N ALA A 116 -3.99 -6.43 -1.85
CA ALA A 116 -4.34 -7.40 -2.88
C ALA A 116 -5.66 -8.09 -2.56
N THR A 117 -6.45 -8.42 -3.57
CA THR A 117 -7.73 -9.14 -3.48
C THR A 117 -7.78 -10.25 -4.54
N PRO A 118 -8.57 -11.32 -4.34
CA PRO A 118 -8.60 -12.43 -5.30
C PRO A 118 -9.27 -12.04 -6.64
N GLU A 119 -10.20 -11.10 -6.59
CA GLU A 119 -10.96 -10.59 -7.73
C GLU A 119 -11.05 -9.07 -7.68
N SER A 120 -11.52 -8.45 -8.77
CA SER A 120 -11.74 -7.00 -8.81
C SER A 120 -12.89 -6.64 -7.88
N VAL A 121 -12.65 -5.71 -6.95
CA VAL A 121 -13.63 -5.29 -5.95
C VAL A 121 -13.59 -3.78 -5.71
N ASP A 122 -14.75 -3.20 -5.42
CA ASP A 122 -14.88 -1.74 -5.21
C ASP A 122 -14.53 -1.30 -3.78
N TRP A 123 -14.55 -2.24 -2.82
CA TRP A 123 -14.30 -1.93 -1.41
C TRP A 123 -12.82 -1.66 -1.11
N ALA A 124 -11.89 -2.24 -1.89
CA ALA A 124 -10.46 -2.14 -1.61
C ALA A 124 -9.89 -0.72 -1.86
N PRO A 125 -10.20 -0.04 -2.98
CA PRO A 125 -9.88 1.38 -3.14
C PRO A 125 -10.48 2.25 -2.03
N SER A 126 -11.75 2.01 -1.69
CA SER A 126 -12.43 2.76 -0.63
C SER A 126 -11.74 2.61 0.72
N LEU A 127 -11.29 1.39 1.05
CA LEU A 127 -10.52 1.13 2.27
C LEU A 127 -9.18 1.89 2.28
N LEU A 128 -8.45 1.89 1.17
CA LEU A 128 -7.19 2.63 1.08
C LEU A 128 -7.42 4.14 1.25
N ILE A 129 -8.47 4.68 0.64
CA ILE A 129 -8.85 6.10 0.79
C ILE A 129 -9.17 6.42 2.26
N GLU A 130 -9.88 5.56 2.99
CA GLU A 130 -10.13 5.75 4.43
C GLU A 130 -8.84 5.73 5.26
N LEU A 131 -7.87 4.87 4.92
CA LEU A 131 -6.56 4.86 5.58
C LEU A 131 -5.75 6.12 5.26
N VAL A 132 -5.84 6.63 4.03
CA VAL A 132 -5.22 7.91 3.65
C VAL A 132 -5.86 9.05 4.43
N ARG A 133 -7.19 9.10 4.56
CA ARG A 133 -7.88 10.09 5.41
C ARG A 133 -7.38 10.05 6.84
N TYR A 134 -7.27 8.86 7.43
CA TYR A 134 -6.69 8.71 8.76
C TYR A 134 -5.27 9.29 8.83
N LEU A 135 -4.39 8.93 7.89
CA LEU A 135 -3.00 9.41 7.87
C LEU A 135 -2.88 10.93 7.72
N LEU A 136 -3.76 11.57 6.94
CA LEU A 136 -3.67 13.00 6.65
C LEU A 136 -4.43 13.89 7.65
N PHE A 137 -5.49 13.38 8.27
CA PHE A 137 -6.41 14.21 9.05
C PHE A 137 -6.50 13.85 10.54
N ASP A 138 -6.11 12.65 10.95
CA ASP A 138 -6.08 12.32 12.38
C ASP A 138 -4.74 12.81 12.97
N PRO A 139 -4.75 13.77 13.92
CA PRO A 139 -3.52 14.29 14.53
C PRO A 139 -2.75 13.24 15.33
N GLU A 140 -3.40 12.15 15.75
CA GLU A 140 -2.77 11.02 16.45
C GLU A 140 -2.38 9.90 15.48
N ALA A 141 -2.54 10.13 14.17
CA ALA A 141 -2.14 9.16 13.17
C ALA A 141 -0.66 8.84 13.29
N ARG A 142 -0.38 7.55 13.26
CA ARG A 142 0.98 7.03 13.09
C ARG A 142 1.10 6.47 11.69
N LEU A 143 2.27 6.69 11.11
CA LEU A 143 2.64 6.11 9.82
C LEU A 143 2.44 4.59 9.88
N ILE A 144 1.77 4.04 8.86
CA ILE A 144 1.53 2.61 8.74
C ILE A 144 2.79 1.97 8.16
N VAL A 145 3.45 1.12 8.95
CA VAL A 145 4.71 0.47 8.55
C VAL A 145 4.67 -1.05 8.78
N PRO A 146 5.51 -1.84 8.10
CA PRO A 146 5.55 -3.29 8.29
C PRO A 146 5.67 -3.72 9.76
N GLY A 147 4.88 -4.72 10.14
CA GLY A 147 4.74 -5.23 11.49
C GLY A 147 3.55 -4.61 12.25
N ASP A 148 2.97 -3.51 11.78
CA ASP A 148 1.80 -2.91 12.41
C ASP A 148 0.55 -3.79 12.30
N ARG A 149 -0.32 -3.66 13.31
CA ARG A 149 -1.63 -4.33 13.39
C ARG A 149 -2.67 -3.27 13.69
N ILE A 150 -3.52 -3.00 12.72
CA ILE A 150 -4.45 -1.88 12.74
C ILE A 150 -5.85 -2.44 12.97
N PRO A 151 -6.48 -2.23 14.14
CA PRO A 151 -7.89 -2.53 14.29
C PRO A 151 -8.70 -1.61 13.39
N THR A 152 -9.66 -2.17 12.64
CA THR A 152 -10.51 -1.36 11.77
C THR A 152 -11.88 -2.01 11.57
N SER A 153 -12.92 -1.20 11.64
CA SER A 153 -14.27 -1.60 11.21
C SER A 153 -14.52 -1.33 9.74
N ALA A 154 -13.61 -0.63 9.04
CA ALA A 154 -13.82 -0.17 7.67
C ALA A 154 -14.03 -1.35 6.70
N ILE A 155 -13.27 -2.45 6.85
CA ILE A 155 -13.47 -3.64 6.02
C ILE A 155 -14.89 -4.19 6.17
N ALA A 156 -15.41 -4.29 7.39
CA ALA A 156 -16.77 -4.79 7.63
C ALA A 156 -17.87 -3.83 7.16
N GLN A 157 -17.61 -2.52 7.14
CA GLN A 157 -18.53 -1.52 6.59
C GLN A 157 -18.56 -1.56 5.06
N LEU A 158 -17.40 -1.74 4.42
CA LEU A 158 -17.25 -1.71 2.97
C LEU A 158 -17.51 -3.07 2.30
N ALA A 159 -17.26 -4.18 3.02
CA ALA A 159 -17.50 -5.55 2.59
C ALA A 159 -18.37 -6.29 3.63
N PRO A 160 -19.70 -6.10 3.61
CA PRO A 160 -20.61 -6.69 4.59
C PRO A 160 -20.51 -8.21 4.66
N GLY A 161 -20.56 -8.76 5.87
CA GLY A 161 -20.50 -10.21 6.13
C GLY A 161 -19.08 -10.77 6.30
N THR A 162 -18.05 -9.96 6.10
CA THR A 162 -16.67 -10.35 6.36
C THR A 162 -16.39 -10.58 7.85
N SER A 163 -15.46 -11.50 8.15
CA SER A 163 -14.91 -11.70 9.51
C SER A 163 -13.65 -10.88 9.78
N LEU A 164 -13.15 -10.17 8.76
CA LEU A 164 -11.94 -9.37 8.82
C LEU A 164 -12.23 -8.04 9.54
N THR A 165 -11.52 -7.82 10.64
CA THR A 165 -11.73 -6.67 11.54
C THR A 165 -10.43 -5.94 11.85
N HIS A 166 -9.36 -6.36 11.19
CA HIS A 166 -8.02 -5.84 11.37
C HIS A 166 -7.29 -5.84 10.03
N ILE A 167 -6.25 -5.03 9.95
CA ILE A 167 -5.26 -5.04 8.88
C ILE A 167 -3.90 -5.32 9.51
N ILE A 168 -3.10 -6.17 8.89
CA ILE A 168 -1.67 -6.27 9.17
C ILE A 168 -0.90 -5.56 8.05
N ALA A 169 0.06 -4.75 8.44
CA ALA A 169 1.01 -4.15 7.51
C ALA A 169 2.25 -5.04 7.41
N THR A 170 2.69 -5.32 6.19
CA THR A 170 3.83 -6.21 5.91
C THR A 170 4.53 -5.81 4.61
N LYS A 171 5.53 -6.61 4.22
CA LYS A 171 6.20 -6.53 2.93
C LYS A 171 5.72 -7.71 2.08
N SER A 172 5.49 -7.48 0.80
CA SER A 172 5.22 -8.57 -0.13
C SER A 172 6.52 -9.10 -0.74
N PRO A 173 6.74 -10.43 -0.83
CA PRO A 173 7.83 -10.97 -1.62
C PRO A 173 7.53 -10.94 -3.13
N GLU A 174 6.29 -10.63 -3.53
CA GLU A 174 5.86 -10.60 -4.94
C GLU A 174 6.46 -9.42 -5.72
N TYR A 175 6.92 -8.39 -5.02
CA TYR A 175 7.50 -7.20 -5.62
C TYR A 175 8.54 -6.56 -4.70
N GLY A 176 9.50 -5.84 -5.28
CA GLY A 176 10.40 -4.98 -4.52
C GLY A 176 9.57 -3.94 -3.75
N CYS A 177 9.73 -3.87 -2.43
CA CYS A 177 8.93 -2.97 -1.59
C CYS A 177 9.58 -1.60 -1.39
N GLU A 178 10.73 -1.33 -2.01
CA GLU A 178 11.43 -0.07 -1.80
C GLU A 178 11.82 0.59 -3.12
N LEU A 179 11.42 1.85 -3.25
CA LEU A 179 11.60 2.69 -4.41
C LEU A 179 12.55 3.83 -4.05
N LYS A 180 13.50 4.13 -4.92
CA LYS A 180 14.19 5.42 -4.94
C LYS A 180 13.48 6.29 -5.98
N LEU A 181 12.75 7.31 -5.52
CA LEU A 181 12.04 8.28 -6.37
C LEU A 181 12.86 9.57 -6.45
N PRO A 182 12.52 10.52 -7.34
CA PRO A 182 13.31 11.74 -7.47
C PRO A 182 13.29 12.63 -6.22
N ALA A 183 12.22 12.55 -5.42
CA ALA A 183 12.08 13.28 -4.16
C ALA A 183 12.56 12.48 -2.91
N GLY A 184 13.08 11.26 -3.09
CA GLY A 184 13.56 10.41 -2.00
C GLY A 184 12.99 9.00 -2.02
N ARG A 185 13.13 8.27 -0.92
CA ARG A 185 12.70 6.88 -0.78
C ARG A 185 11.20 6.75 -0.51
N CYS A 186 10.63 5.67 -1.03
CA CYS A 186 9.25 5.27 -0.77
C CYS A 186 9.18 3.77 -0.50
N LEU A 187 8.48 3.38 0.57
CA LEU A 187 8.20 1.99 0.90
C LEU A 187 6.78 1.60 0.49
N LEU A 188 6.63 0.56 -0.33
CA LEU A 188 5.34 -0.09 -0.60
C LEU A 188 4.96 -0.97 0.60
N VAL A 189 3.99 -0.51 1.38
CA VAL A 189 3.48 -1.21 2.57
C VAL A 189 2.30 -2.07 2.18
N HIS A 190 2.48 -3.38 2.22
CA HIS A 190 1.45 -4.34 1.84
C HIS A 190 0.50 -4.60 3.01
N LEU A 191 -0.79 -4.48 2.77
CA LEU A 191 -1.86 -4.59 3.75
C LEU A 191 -2.61 -5.90 3.53
N VAL A 192 -2.81 -6.67 4.61
CA VAL A 192 -3.58 -7.92 4.59
C VAL A 192 -4.68 -7.85 5.63
N GLY A 193 -5.93 -8.09 5.23
CA GLY A 193 -7.04 -8.19 6.16
C GLY A 193 -6.92 -9.43 7.05
N ALA A 194 -7.15 -9.26 8.34
CA ALA A 194 -7.02 -10.28 9.37
C ALA A 194 -8.25 -10.31 10.29
N THR A 195 -8.54 -11.49 10.84
CA THR A 195 -9.57 -11.64 11.87
C THR A 195 -9.05 -11.27 13.24
N ALA A 196 -9.95 -10.98 14.18
CA ALA A 196 -9.57 -10.70 15.57
C ALA A 196 -8.82 -11.87 16.23
N SER A 197 -9.19 -13.12 15.90
CA SER A 197 -8.55 -14.33 16.45
C SER A 197 -7.12 -14.52 15.93
N GLU A 198 -6.88 -14.24 14.66
CA GLU A 198 -5.54 -14.25 14.06
C GLU A 198 -4.64 -13.19 14.74
N ILE A 199 -5.16 -11.97 14.91
CA ILE A 199 -4.43 -10.91 15.60
C ILE A 199 -4.19 -11.24 17.08
N ALA A 200 -5.12 -11.90 17.76
CA ALA A 200 -4.95 -12.33 19.14
C ALA A 200 -3.78 -13.32 19.27
N ARG A 201 -3.64 -14.26 18.32
CA ARG A 201 -2.48 -15.16 18.26
C ARG A 201 -1.16 -14.40 18.09
N ALA A 202 -1.11 -13.45 17.14
CA ALA A 202 0.05 -12.59 16.95
C ALA A 202 0.39 -11.73 18.18
N LYS A 203 -0.62 -11.22 18.89
CA LYS A 203 -0.44 -10.42 20.11
C LYS A 203 0.09 -11.24 21.27
N ALA A 204 -0.27 -12.53 21.37
CA ALA A 204 0.20 -13.39 22.45
C ALA A 204 1.73 -13.61 22.45
N MET A 205 2.40 -13.52 21.29
CA MET A 205 3.86 -13.58 21.21
C MET A 205 4.57 -12.28 21.62
N GLY A 206 3.83 -11.17 21.72
CA GLY A 206 4.40 -9.84 21.93
C GLY A 206 5.13 -9.29 20.69
N GLY A 207 5.42 -7.98 20.73
CA GLY A 207 6.24 -7.30 19.71
C GLY A 207 5.71 -7.39 18.27
N ARG A 208 6.59 -7.07 17.31
CA ARG A 208 6.34 -7.16 15.86
C ARG A 208 6.53 -8.58 15.32
N GLU A 209 7.32 -9.43 15.98
CA GLU A 209 7.61 -10.81 15.56
C GLU A 209 6.34 -11.65 15.37
N GLY A 210 5.34 -11.52 16.24
CA GLY A 210 4.07 -12.21 16.07
C GLY A 210 3.34 -11.84 14.77
N THR A 211 3.59 -10.66 14.19
CA THR A 211 3.04 -10.26 12.89
C THR A 211 3.73 -11.05 11.80
N ASP A 212 5.05 -11.17 11.86
CA ASP A 212 5.86 -11.91 10.87
C ASP A 212 5.53 -13.41 10.87
N VAL A 213 5.30 -13.99 12.05
CA VAL A 213 4.83 -15.37 12.20
C VAL A 213 3.43 -15.53 11.60
N LEU A 214 2.51 -14.59 11.86
CA LEU A 214 1.17 -14.62 11.28
C LEU A 214 1.22 -14.52 9.76
N VAL A 215 1.97 -13.56 9.21
CA VAL A 215 2.18 -13.40 7.75
C VAL A 215 2.69 -14.70 7.14
N SER A 216 3.70 -15.33 7.74
CA SER A 216 4.26 -16.59 7.27
C SER A 216 3.24 -17.74 7.35
N THR A 217 2.43 -17.77 8.39
CA THR A 217 1.38 -18.77 8.60
C THR A 217 0.26 -18.64 7.56
N LEU A 218 -0.21 -17.42 7.28
CA LEU A 218 -1.22 -17.15 6.25
C LEU A 218 -0.73 -17.60 4.86
N ARG A 219 0.55 -17.36 4.55
CA ARG A 219 1.17 -17.84 3.31
C ARG A 219 1.21 -19.36 3.19
N LYS A 220 1.43 -20.08 4.28
CA LYS A 220 1.42 -21.55 4.27
C LYS A 220 0.02 -22.15 4.14
N LEU A 221 -0.99 -21.53 4.76
CA LEU A 221 -2.32 -22.11 4.85
C LEU A 221 -3.20 -21.87 3.62
N GLY A 222 -2.82 -20.92 2.75
CA GLY A 222 -3.50 -20.67 1.48
C GLY A 222 -3.99 -19.23 1.26
N PRO A 223 -4.41 -18.44 2.28
CA PRO A 223 -4.80 -17.05 2.04
C PRO A 223 -3.69 -16.19 1.46
N GLY A 224 -2.42 -16.54 1.70
CA GLY A 224 -1.31 -15.79 1.14
C GLY A 224 -1.21 -14.40 1.77
N LEU A 225 -0.86 -13.43 0.93
CA LEU A 225 -0.96 -12.00 1.22
C LEU A 225 -2.15 -11.40 0.46
N VAL A 226 -3.22 -12.16 0.27
CA VAL A 226 -4.42 -11.70 -0.44
C VAL A 226 -5.55 -11.52 0.57
N THR A 227 -6.19 -10.36 0.53
CA THR A 227 -7.36 -10.05 1.35
C THR A 227 -8.62 -10.51 0.64
N ASP A 228 -9.04 -11.73 0.96
CA ASP A 228 -10.35 -12.26 0.58
C ASP A 228 -11.37 -11.97 1.68
N ALA A 229 -12.32 -11.08 1.41
CA ALA A 229 -13.35 -10.69 2.39
C ALA A 229 -14.29 -11.85 2.79
N SER A 230 -14.40 -12.88 1.96
CA SER A 230 -15.24 -14.05 2.19
C SER A 230 -14.55 -15.15 3.00
N ARG A 231 -13.24 -15.05 3.23
CA ARG A 231 -12.48 -16.11 3.90
C ARG A 231 -12.88 -16.27 5.36
N SER A 232 -12.84 -17.52 5.83
CA SER A 232 -12.92 -17.83 7.25
C SER A 232 -11.63 -17.49 7.99
N CYS A 233 -11.72 -17.39 9.31
CA CYS A 233 -10.56 -17.30 10.18
C CYS A 233 -9.63 -18.51 9.98
N THR A 234 -8.33 -18.29 9.81
CA THR A 234 -7.38 -19.40 9.69
C THR A 234 -7.16 -20.11 11.01
N THR A 235 -7.44 -19.50 12.17
CA THR A 235 -7.26 -20.17 13.47
C THR A 235 -8.22 -21.34 13.68
N THR A 236 -9.26 -21.46 12.85
CA THR A 236 -10.17 -22.62 12.86
C THR A 236 -9.73 -23.72 11.89
N ASP A 237 -8.69 -23.49 11.07
CA ASP A 237 -8.09 -24.54 10.24
C ASP A 237 -7.35 -25.52 11.15
N ALA A 238 -7.62 -26.82 10.98
CA ALA A 238 -6.98 -27.89 11.77
C ALA A 238 -5.44 -27.91 11.65
N ARG A 239 -4.89 -27.31 10.58
CA ARG A 239 -3.45 -27.20 10.32
C ARG A 239 -2.83 -25.97 10.96
N PHE A 240 -3.63 -25.03 11.49
CA PHE A 240 -3.13 -23.73 11.95
C PHE A 240 -2.03 -23.85 13.00
N ASP A 241 -2.26 -24.60 14.08
CA ASP A 241 -1.28 -24.70 15.17
C ASP A 241 0.02 -25.41 14.73
N ALA A 242 -0.03 -26.27 13.71
CA ALA A 242 1.17 -26.85 13.12
C ALA A 242 1.93 -25.80 12.29
N ALA A 243 1.23 -25.11 11.38
CA ALA A 243 1.82 -24.06 10.55
C ALA A 243 2.39 -22.91 11.38
N TRP A 244 1.69 -22.49 12.43
CA TRP A 244 2.11 -21.47 13.39
C TRP A 244 3.46 -21.81 14.04
N ARG A 245 3.58 -23.03 14.58
CA ARG A 245 4.82 -23.51 15.21
C ARG A 245 5.98 -23.60 14.24
N GLU A 246 5.74 -24.09 13.04
CA GLU A 246 6.77 -24.14 12.00
C GLU A 246 7.23 -22.74 11.55
N CYS A 247 6.39 -21.72 11.70
CA CYS A 247 6.73 -20.33 11.39
C CYS A 247 7.41 -19.61 12.57
N GLY A 248 7.71 -20.32 13.67
CA GLY A 248 8.37 -19.75 14.85
C GLY A 248 7.42 -19.33 15.97
N GLY A 249 6.13 -19.63 15.85
CA GLY A 249 5.16 -19.38 16.91
C GLY A 249 5.31 -20.35 18.08
N SER A 250 5.28 -19.83 19.30
CA SER A 250 5.18 -20.61 20.55
C SER A 250 3.75 -21.02 20.86
#